data_AF-A0A1Q5UDB9-F1
#
_entry.id   AF-A0A1Q5UDB9-F1
#
_cell.length_a   1.000
_cell.length_b   1.000
_cell.length_c   1.000
_cell.angle_alpha   90.00
_cell.angle_beta   90.00
_cell.angle_gamma   90.00
#
_symmetry.space_group_name_H-M   'P 1'
#
loop_
_entity.id
_entity.type
_entity.pdbx_description
1 polymer ?
#
loop_
_entity_poly.entity_id
_entity_poly.type
_entity_poly.pdbx_seq_one_letter_code
_entity_poly.pdbx_strand_id
1 'polypeptide(L)'
;MPQRAFDFEGDDAQYIKHLESLLLSVQPPLNSRLGKLGPVANALEPPPSSIQFIEWKPDHTSLQVNPMWMKQLNAFIEGIPVQDQWREARVKAGIDTPDRNQHALKLILGHVGPAIFHDEYETTAQAPVLPTESRDLVVRGCEYGRFIARCSHDRNFAVRVVAFQNLVFCSYCVVMMRAGVSQDTTNDTMRRYTGRDQKDHTLAKYRNGAVWVNRCMVALLKNGWGHKSWEIFLLSTCSQPFRGSR
;
A
#
# COMPACT_ATOMS: atom_id res chain seq x y z
N MET A 1 -6.69 20.21 22.31
CA MET A 1 -6.53 20.55 20.88
C MET A 1 -5.65 19.48 20.24
N PRO A 2 -5.88 19.04 19.00
CA PRO A 2 -5.00 18.09 18.34
C PRO A 2 -3.62 18.74 18.12
N GLN A 3 -2.57 18.06 18.58
CA GLN A 3 -1.20 18.53 18.43
C GLN A 3 -0.81 18.49 16.94
N ARG A 4 -0.41 19.63 16.37
CA ARG A 4 0.04 19.71 14.97
C ARG A 4 1.40 19.01 14.82
N ALA A 5 1.71 18.54 13.62
CA ALA A 5 2.95 17.81 13.35
C ALA A 5 4.21 18.70 13.38
N PHE A 6 4.01 20.02 13.37
CA PHE A 6 5.03 21.06 13.49
C PHE A 6 4.50 22.14 14.43
N ASP A 7 5.40 22.80 15.17
CA ASP A 7 5.09 23.98 15.99
C ASP A 7 4.80 25.18 15.07
N PHE A 8 3.62 25.17 14.46
CA PHE A 8 3.15 26.15 13.50
C PHE A 8 2.09 27.06 14.13
N GLU A 9 2.49 28.31 14.40
CA GLU A 9 1.60 29.38 14.86
C GLU A 9 0.87 30.01 13.67
N GLY A 10 -0.38 29.60 13.45
CA GLY A 10 -1.25 30.13 12.39
C GLY A 10 -2.60 29.44 12.35
N ASP A 11 -3.52 29.93 11.51
CA ASP A 11 -4.81 29.26 11.27
C ASP A 11 -4.64 28.00 10.39
N ASP A 12 -5.71 27.22 10.24
CA ASP A 12 -5.66 25.97 9.46
C ASP A 12 -5.45 26.21 7.95
N ALA A 13 -5.88 27.35 7.40
CA ALA A 13 -5.63 27.70 6.00
C ALA A 13 -4.17 28.09 5.76
N GLN A 14 -3.54 28.75 6.74
CA GLN A 14 -2.10 29.01 6.76
C GLN A 14 -1.30 27.71 6.93
N TYR A 15 -1.74 26.79 7.79
CA TYR A 15 -1.08 25.49 7.99
C TYR A 15 -1.18 24.60 6.74
N ILE A 16 -2.33 24.58 6.05
CA ILE A 16 -2.48 23.89 4.77
C ILE A 16 -1.50 24.44 3.73
N LYS A 17 -1.42 25.78 3.56
CA LYS A 17 -0.45 26.41 2.65
C LYS A 17 1.00 26.11 3.01
N HIS A 18 1.32 26.00 4.30
CA HIS A 18 2.66 25.62 4.76
C HIS A 18 3.00 24.18 4.36
N LEU A 19 2.07 23.23 4.54
CA LEU A 19 2.23 21.84 4.09
C LEU A 19 2.30 21.71 2.56
N GLU A 20 1.52 22.48 1.81
CA GLU A 20 1.61 22.57 0.35
C GLU A 20 2.98 23.09 -0.11
N SER A 21 3.50 24.12 0.55
CA SER A 21 4.84 24.66 0.28
C SER A 21 5.96 23.65 0.58
N LEU A 22 5.82 22.85 1.64
CA LEU A 22 6.76 21.75 1.95
C LEU A 22 6.67 20.62 0.91
N LEU A 23 5.47 20.26 0.46
CA LEU A 23 5.27 19.29 -0.62
C LEU A 23 5.93 19.75 -1.93
N LEU A 24 5.80 21.03 -2.27
CA LEU A 24 6.43 21.63 -3.45
C LEU A 24 7.96 21.69 -3.34
N SER A 25 8.53 21.94 -2.15
CA SER A 25 9.99 21.99 -1.98
C SER A 25 10.68 20.63 -2.02
N VAL A 26 9.92 19.54 -1.77
CA VAL A 26 10.41 18.15 -1.84
C VAL A 26 10.27 17.54 -3.24
N GLN A 27 9.61 18.24 -4.18
CA GLN A 27 9.36 17.73 -5.53
C GLN A 27 10.49 18.14 -6.52
N PRO A 28 11.23 17.18 -7.13
CA PRO A 28 12.06 17.48 -8.30
C PRO A 28 11.18 17.95 -9.47
N PRO A 29 11.70 18.72 -10.44
CA PRO A 29 10.88 19.48 -11.39
C PRO A 29 10.22 18.59 -12.46
N LEU A 30 9.07 18.01 -12.12
CA LEU A 30 8.18 17.31 -13.06
C LEU A 30 7.22 18.22 -13.83
N ASN A 31 7.23 19.53 -13.55
CA ASN A 31 6.28 20.50 -14.12
C ASN A 31 6.94 21.50 -15.07
N SER A 32 7.29 21.01 -16.27
CA SER A 32 7.18 21.82 -17.48
C SER A 32 6.00 21.30 -18.29
N ARG A 33 4.93 22.11 -18.39
CA ARG A 33 3.62 21.83 -19.02
C ARG A 33 2.56 21.13 -18.15
N LEU A 34 1.90 21.91 -17.29
CA LEU A 34 0.43 21.94 -17.26
C LEU A 34 -0.03 23.32 -16.73
N GLY A 35 -0.99 23.92 -17.44
CA GLY A 35 -1.37 25.32 -17.24
C GLY A 35 -2.34 25.54 -16.09
N LYS A 36 -2.29 26.77 -15.56
CA LYS A 36 -3.22 27.38 -14.60
C LYS A 36 -4.68 26.91 -14.75
N LEU A 37 -5.29 26.51 -13.63
CA LEU A 37 -6.73 26.65 -13.38
C LEU A 37 -6.94 27.32 -12.02
N GLY A 38 -7.96 28.18 -11.94
CA GLY A 38 -8.21 29.09 -10.81
C GLY A 38 -9.01 28.50 -9.64
N PRO A 39 -9.31 29.32 -8.62
CA PRO A 39 -9.86 28.87 -7.35
C PRO A 39 -11.39 28.72 -7.36
N VAL A 40 -11.92 27.82 -6.53
CA VAL A 40 -13.35 27.71 -6.20
C VAL A 40 -13.54 27.48 -4.69
N ALA A 41 -14.51 28.17 -4.09
CA ALA A 41 -14.95 28.08 -2.69
C ALA A 41 -16.45 28.43 -2.64
N ASN A 42 -17.24 28.17 -1.58
CA ASN A 42 -16.97 27.64 -0.24
C ASN A 42 -17.63 26.22 -0.10
N ALA A 43 -18.08 25.64 1.02
CA ALA A 43 -18.29 26.10 2.39
C ALA A 43 -18.32 24.96 3.44
N LEU A 44 -18.30 25.39 4.71
CA LEU A 44 -18.41 24.67 5.99
C LEU A 44 -19.43 23.53 6.06
N GLU A 45 -19.15 22.53 6.91
CA GLU A 45 -19.92 22.24 8.15
C GLU A 45 -19.09 21.33 9.10
N PRO A 46 -19.31 21.37 10.44
CA PRO A 46 -18.49 20.63 11.41
C PRO A 46 -18.93 19.18 11.60
N PRO A 47 -18.03 18.23 11.94
CA PRO A 47 -18.43 16.86 12.22
C PRO A 47 -19.04 16.72 13.63
N PRO A 48 -20.26 16.16 13.77
CA PRO A 48 -20.77 15.75 15.08
C PRO A 48 -19.96 14.57 15.62
N SER A 49 -19.73 14.57 16.93
CA SER A 49 -19.03 13.49 17.64
C SER A 49 -19.91 12.26 17.80
N SER A 50 -20.09 11.51 16.70
CA SER A 50 -20.69 10.18 16.70
C SER A 50 -20.05 9.29 15.64
N ILE A 51 -19.73 8.05 16.01
CA ILE A 51 -19.09 7.07 15.12
C ILE A 51 -20.12 6.65 14.05
N GLN A 52 -19.95 7.12 12.82
CA GLN A 52 -20.78 6.68 11.69
C GLN A 52 -20.21 5.40 11.07
N PHE A 53 -20.75 4.26 11.48
CA PHE A 53 -20.67 3.04 10.68
C PHE A 53 -21.61 3.16 9.48
N ILE A 54 -21.12 2.84 8.28
CA ILE A 54 -21.99 2.64 7.12
C ILE A 54 -22.62 1.24 7.31
N GLU A 55 -23.80 1.19 7.92
CA GLU A 55 -24.56 -0.04 8.10
C GLU A 55 -25.06 -0.54 6.74
N TRP A 56 -24.33 -1.48 6.14
CA TRP A 56 -24.75 -2.09 4.88
C TRP A 56 -25.87 -3.10 5.12
N LYS A 57 -27.10 -2.74 4.74
CA LYS A 57 -28.28 -3.62 4.77
C LYS A 57 -28.46 -4.27 3.40
N PRO A 58 -28.12 -5.55 3.22
CA PRO A 58 -28.47 -6.27 2.00
C PRO A 58 -29.98 -6.55 1.99
N ASP A 59 -30.66 -6.26 0.88
CA ASP A 59 -32.05 -6.67 0.69
C ASP A 59 -32.15 -8.21 0.75
N HIS A 60 -32.93 -8.70 1.70
CA HIS A 60 -33.02 -10.12 2.03
C HIS A 60 -33.91 -10.88 1.02
N THR A 61 -33.36 -11.23 -0.14
CA THR A 61 -33.99 -12.22 -1.05
C THR A 61 -33.00 -13.05 -1.87
N SER A 62 -32.01 -13.66 -1.21
CA SER A 62 -31.46 -14.93 -1.72
C SER A 62 -30.91 -15.81 -0.59
N LEU A 63 -31.14 -17.12 -0.71
CA LEU A 63 -30.67 -18.14 0.24
C LEU A 63 -29.14 -18.12 0.28
N GLN A 64 -28.55 -17.92 1.47
CA GLN A 64 -27.12 -17.69 1.63
C GLN A 64 -26.27 -18.92 1.32
N VAL A 65 -25.82 -19.02 0.07
CA VAL A 65 -24.49 -19.58 -0.22
C VAL A 65 -23.47 -18.51 0.17
N ASN A 66 -22.70 -18.75 1.23
CA ASN A 66 -21.69 -17.81 1.76
C ASN A 66 -20.78 -17.29 0.63
N PRO A 67 -20.96 -16.02 0.18
CA PRO A 67 -20.49 -15.59 -1.12
C PRO A 67 -18.98 -15.34 -1.11
N MET A 68 -18.32 -15.57 -2.25
CA MET A 68 -16.85 -15.54 -2.34
C MET A 68 -16.25 -14.21 -1.87
N TRP A 69 -16.92 -13.07 -2.11
CA TRP A 69 -16.48 -11.76 -1.64
C TRP A 69 -16.49 -11.64 -0.11
N MET A 70 -17.43 -12.30 0.57
CA MET A 70 -17.53 -12.28 2.04
C MET A 70 -16.43 -13.14 2.67
N LYS A 71 -16.13 -14.30 2.07
CA LYS A 71 -14.97 -15.11 2.46
C LYS A 71 -13.65 -14.35 2.29
N GLN A 72 -13.50 -13.62 1.18
CA GLN A 72 -12.32 -12.78 0.92
C GLN A 72 -12.21 -11.61 1.89
N LEU A 73 -13.32 -10.96 2.22
CA LEU A 73 -13.37 -9.87 3.20
C LEU A 73 -13.04 -10.36 4.61
N ASN A 74 -13.61 -11.49 5.04
CA ASN A 74 -13.29 -12.09 6.33
C ASN A 74 -11.81 -12.48 6.41
N ALA A 75 -11.28 -13.15 5.39
CA ALA A 75 -9.85 -13.50 5.33
C ALA A 75 -8.92 -12.26 5.32
N PHE A 76 -9.36 -11.13 4.74
CA PHE A 76 -8.65 -9.86 4.86
C PHE A 76 -8.69 -9.31 6.29
N ILE A 77 -9.86 -9.29 6.93
CA ILE A 77 -10.05 -8.79 8.31
C ILE A 77 -9.27 -9.65 9.32
N GLU A 78 -9.34 -10.97 9.20
CA GLU A 78 -8.55 -11.94 9.98
C GLU A 78 -7.04 -11.80 9.71
N GLY A 79 -6.67 -11.29 8.53
CA GLY A 79 -5.30 -10.98 8.13
C GLY A 79 -4.78 -9.62 8.58
N ILE A 80 -5.59 -8.77 9.22
CA ILE A 80 -5.14 -7.50 9.82
C ILE A 80 -4.39 -7.82 11.12
N PRO A 81 -3.12 -7.41 11.28
CA PRO A 81 -2.37 -7.66 12.51
C PRO A 81 -3.03 -6.99 13.71
N VAL A 82 -3.18 -7.71 14.82
CA VAL A 82 -3.48 -7.08 16.11
C VAL A 82 -2.30 -6.24 16.58
N GLN A 83 -2.53 -5.34 17.55
CA GLN A 83 -1.55 -4.32 17.94
C GLN A 83 -0.15 -4.86 18.26
N ASP A 84 -0.07 -5.99 18.95
CA ASP A 84 1.20 -6.59 19.37
C ASP A 84 1.91 -7.37 18.23
N GLN A 85 1.15 -7.85 17.25
CA GLN A 85 1.65 -8.54 16.05
C GLN A 85 2.12 -7.58 14.95
N TRP A 86 1.89 -6.26 15.11
CA TRP A 86 2.19 -5.27 14.08
C TRP A 86 3.68 -5.22 13.70
N ARG A 87 4.57 -5.39 14.70
CA ARG A 87 6.02 -5.45 14.47
C ARG A 87 6.40 -6.67 13.64
N GLU A 88 5.87 -7.85 14.00
CA GLU A 88 6.11 -9.09 13.26
C GLU A 88 5.59 -9.00 11.82
N ALA A 89 4.41 -8.41 11.61
CA ALA A 89 3.87 -8.18 10.29
C ALA A 89 4.77 -7.28 9.43
N ARG A 90 5.35 -6.23 10.01
CA ARG A 90 6.33 -5.35 9.32
C ARG A 90 7.63 -6.09 8.99
N VAL A 91 8.15 -6.93 9.89
CA VAL A 91 9.32 -7.80 9.61
C VAL A 91 9.00 -8.77 8.47
N LYS A 92 7.85 -9.44 8.51
CA LYS A 92 7.36 -10.33 7.44
C LYS A 92 7.09 -9.60 6.11
N ALA A 93 6.99 -8.28 6.14
CA ALA A 93 6.85 -7.41 4.98
C ALA A 93 8.15 -6.75 4.53
N GLY A 94 9.23 -6.84 5.30
CA GLY A 94 10.49 -6.16 5.06
C GLY A 94 10.42 -4.65 5.13
N ILE A 95 9.52 -4.09 5.95
CA ILE A 95 9.38 -2.63 6.21
C ILE A 95 9.57 -2.30 7.70
N ASP A 96 10.24 -3.18 8.42
CA ASP A 96 10.51 -3.10 9.85
C ASP A 96 11.48 -1.99 10.23
N THR A 97 12.52 -1.73 9.42
CA THR A 97 13.44 -0.60 9.64
C THR A 97 12.93 0.71 9.00
N PRO A 98 13.31 1.88 9.54
CA PRO A 98 12.98 3.19 8.95
C PRO A 98 13.42 3.30 7.49
N ASP A 99 14.64 2.86 7.17
CA ASP A 99 15.21 2.91 5.82
C ASP A 99 14.45 2.03 4.83
N ARG A 100 14.11 0.79 5.22
CA ARG A 100 13.31 -0.12 4.39
C ARG A 100 11.90 0.42 4.15
N ASN A 101 11.28 1.02 5.16
CA ASN A 101 9.99 1.71 5.01
C ASN A 101 10.09 2.93 4.09
N GLN A 102 11.15 3.75 4.22
CA GLN A 102 11.38 4.89 3.32
C GLN A 102 11.66 4.42 1.87
N HIS A 103 12.37 3.32 1.70
CA HIS A 103 12.62 2.69 0.41
C HIS A 103 11.32 2.16 -0.22
N ALA A 104 10.46 1.48 0.55
CA ALA A 104 9.12 1.07 0.11
C ALA A 104 8.29 2.27 -0.38
N LEU A 105 8.25 3.37 0.39
CA LEU A 105 7.53 4.59 0.00
C LEU A 105 8.09 5.21 -1.29
N LYS A 106 9.43 5.30 -1.43
CA LYS A 106 10.09 5.78 -2.66
C LYS A 106 9.68 4.93 -3.87
N LEU A 107 9.70 3.60 -3.75
CA LEU A 107 9.28 2.68 -4.80
C LEU A 107 7.78 2.83 -5.12
N ILE A 108 6.91 2.92 -4.12
CA ILE A 108 5.46 3.11 -4.30
C ILE A 108 5.14 4.39 -5.07
N LEU A 109 5.91 5.46 -4.84
CA LEU A 109 5.81 6.74 -5.56
C LEU A 109 6.48 6.75 -6.94
N GLY A 110 7.04 5.62 -7.40
CA GLY A 110 7.64 5.47 -8.72
C GLY A 110 9.08 5.94 -8.85
N HIS A 111 9.78 6.21 -7.74
CA HIS A 111 11.22 6.51 -7.80
C HIS A 111 12.00 5.26 -8.21
N VAL A 112 12.78 5.37 -9.29
CA VAL A 112 13.72 4.35 -9.71
C VAL A 112 14.96 4.42 -8.81
N GLY A 113 15.15 3.41 -7.97
CA GLY A 113 16.38 3.16 -7.24
C GLY A 113 17.07 1.88 -7.72
N PRO A 114 18.36 1.67 -7.38
CA PRO A 114 18.99 0.37 -7.59
C PRO A 114 18.24 -0.72 -6.83
N ALA A 115 18.18 -1.93 -7.40
CA ALA A 115 17.62 -3.11 -6.75
C ALA A 115 18.61 -3.60 -5.68
N ILE A 116 18.55 -3.00 -4.49
CA ILE A 116 19.44 -3.35 -3.38
C ILE A 116 18.90 -4.61 -2.70
N PHE A 117 19.61 -5.73 -2.86
CA PHE A 117 19.52 -6.84 -1.90
C PHE A 117 20.20 -6.38 -0.62
N HIS A 118 19.45 -6.25 0.48
CA HIS A 118 19.99 -5.65 1.71
C HIS A 118 20.77 -6.71 2.52
N ASP A 119 21.97 -6.38 3.00
CA ASP A 119 22.83 -7.31 3.76
C ASP A 119 22.37 -7.55 5.21
N GLU A 120 21.49 -6.71 5.77
CA GLU A 120 21.25 -6.57 7.21
C GLU A 120 20.36 -7.64 7.88
N TYR A 121 19.98 -8.71 7.19
CA TYR A 121 19.18 -9.78 7.83
C TYR A 121 20.07 -10.75 8.61
N GLU A 122 20.27 -10.44 9.90
CA GLU A 122 20.82 -11.35 10.90
C GLU A 122 20.05 -12.68 10.89
N THR A 123 20.63 -13.66 10.21
CA THR A 123 20.12 -15.02 10.18
C THR A 123 20.80 -15.81 11.29
N THR A 124 20.00 -16.59 12.01
CA THR A 124 20.32 -17.33 13.24
C THR A 124 21.71 -17.99 13.31
N ALA A 125 22.21 -18.05 14.55
CA ALA A 125 23.56 -18.47 14.95
C ALA A 125 24.15 -19.67 14.18
N GLN A 126 25.47 -19.62 13.98
CA GLN A 126 26.25 -20.74 13.42
C GLN A 126 25.95 -22.04 14.16
N ALA A 127 25.70 -23.11 13.40
CA ALA A 127 25.62 -24.45 13.96
C ALA A 127 26.96 -24.84 14.60
N PRO A 128 26.96 -25.56 15.74
CA PRO A 128 28.19 -26.03 16.37
C PRO A 128 28.88 -27.06 15.47
N VAL A 129 30.00 -26.66 14.86
CA VAL A 129 30.78 -27.51 13.94
C VAL A 129 31.49 -28.61 14.71
N LEU A 130 31.23 -29.87 14.36
CA LEU A 130 31.94 -31.02 14.92
C LEU A 130 33.36 -31.14 14.33
N PRO A 131 34.35 -31.68 15.07
CA PRO A 131 35.76 -31.67 14.64
C PRO A 131 36.06 -32.44 13.35
N THR A 132 35.16 -33.32 12.92
CA THR A 132 35.36 -34.27 11.81
C THR A 132 34.81 -33.76 10.47
N GLU A 133 34.13 -32.62 10.44
CA GLU A 133 33.50 -32.09 9.24
C GLU A 133 34.44 -31.18 8.43
N SER A 134 34.26 -31.14 7.10
CA SER A 134 34.93 -30.15 6.26
C SER A 134 34.38 -28.76 6.57
N ARG A 135 35.00 -28.09 7.55
CA ARG A 135 34.60 -26.79 8.09
C ARG A 135 34.34 -25.75 7.01
N ASP A 136 35.12 -25.76 5.94
CA ASP A 136 34.95 -24.88 4.78
C ASP A 136 33.65 -25.14 4.00
N LEU A 137 33.29 -26.41 3.76
CA LEU A 137 32.01 -26.76 3.13
C LEU A 137 30.81 -26.40 4.02
N VAL A 138 30.95 -26.58 5.34
CA VAL A 138 29.91 -26.17 6.31
C VAL A 138 29.72 -24.66 6.31
N VAL A 139 30.81 -23.88 6.34
CA VAL A 139 30.77 -22.41 6.27
C VAL A 139 30.12 -21.92 4.98
N ARG A 140 30.55 -22.44 3.81
CA ARG A 140 29.97 -22.09 2.50
C ARG A 140 28.50 -22.51 2.39
N GLY A 141 28.13 -23.66 2.96
CA GLY A 141 26.73 -24.11 3.05
C GLY A 141 25.86 -23.18 3.89
N CYS A 142 26.35 -22.74 5.06
CA CYS A 142 25.67 -21.74 5.88
C CYS A 142 25.54 -20.39 5.16
N GLU A 143 26.57 -19.90 4.49
CA GLU A 143 26.54 -18.67 3.70
C GLU A 143 25.49 -18.71 2.58
N TYR A 144 25.44 -19.82 1.83
CA TYR A 144 24.44 -20.03 0.80
C TYR A 144 23.01 -20.11 1.38
N GLY A 145 22.85 -20.73 2.56
CA GLY A 145 21.60 -20.72 3.31
C GLY A 145 21.12 -19.31 3.68
N ARG A 146 22.03 -18.46 4.20
CA ARG A 146 21.72 -17.04 4.49
C ARG A 146 21.35 -16.27 3.23
N PHE A 147 22.03 -16.52 2.11
CA PHE A 147 21.69 -15.93 0.82
C PHE A 147 20.27 -16.29 0.37
N ILE A 148 19.86 -17.56 0.46
CA ILE A 148 18.49 -17.99 0.14
C ILE A 148 17.47 -17.32 1.06
N ALA A 149 17.75 -17.24 2.37
CA ALA A 149 16.86 -16.59 3.34
C ALA A 149 16.63 -15.11 2.99
N ARG A 150 17.70 -14.38 2.67
CA ARG A 150 17.63 -12.99 2.16
C ARG A 150 16.81 -12.87 0.89
N CYS A 151 17.06 -13.71 -0.13
CA CYS A 151 16.28 -13.67 -1.37
C CYS A 151 14.79 -13.95 -1.16
N SER A 152 14.44 -14.82 -0.21
CA SER A 152 13.04 -15.06 0.20
C SER A 152 12.43 -13.83 0.86
N HIS A 153 13.20 -13.13 1.71
CA HIS A 153 12.77 -11.91 2.36
C HIS A 153 12.54 -10.76 1.35
N ASP A 154 13.52 -10.47 0.49
CA ASP A 154 13.40 -9.40 -0.51
C ASP A 154 12.30 -9.69 -1.55
N ARG A 155 12.02 -10.97 -1.83
CA ARG A 155 10.82 -11.37 -2.60
C ARG A 155 9.53 -10.95 -1.90
N ASN A 156 9.40 -11.17 -0.59
CA ASN A 156 8.20 -10.77 0.16
C ASN A 156 8.01 -9.25 0.15
N PHE A 157 9.09 -8.49 0.37
CA PHE A 157 9.10 -7.03 0.23
C PHE A 157 8.62 -6.60 -1.16
N ALA A 158 9.24 -7.11 -2.23
CA ALA A 158 8.92 -6.74 -3.61
C ALA A 158 7.47 -7.07 -3.99
N VAL A 159 6.96 -8.25 -3.61
CA VAL A 159 5.56 -8.65 -3.88
C VAL A 159 4.56 -7.67 -3.23
N ARG A 160 4.84 -7.22 -2.00
CA ARG A 160 3.98 -6.28 -1.26
C ARG A 160 4.00 -4.89 -1.85
N VAL A 161 5.19 -4.37 -2.14
CA VAL A 161 5.40 -3.07 -2.81
C VAL A 161 4.68 -3.05 -4.15
N VAL A 162 4.83 -4.09 -4.98
CA VAL A 162 4.15 -4.21 -6.29
C VAL A 162 2.63 -4.33 -6.14
N ALA A 163 2.13 -5.08 -5.14
CA ALA A 163 0.70 -5.15 -4.86
C ALA A 163 0.11 -3.78 -4.48
N PHE A 164 0.83 -2.98 -3.69
CA PHE A 164 0.39 -1.64 -3.32
C PHE A 164 0.55 -0.63 -4.48
N GLN A 165 1.62 -0.74 -5.30
CA GLN A 165 1.75 0.02 -6.55
C GLN A 165 0.57 -0.23 -7.50
N ASN A 166 0.10 -1.47 -7.62
CA ASN A 166 -1.08 -1.79 -8.45
C ASN A 166 -2.36 -1.11 -7.93
N LEU A 167 -2.53 -1.01 -6.60
CA LEU A 167 -3.63 -0.26 -5.98
C LEU A 167 -3.53 1.26 -6.27
N VAL A 168 -2.33 1.83 -6.15
CA VAL A 168 -2.05 3.24 -6.49
C VAL A 168 -2.32 3.50 -7.97
N PHE A 169 -1.87 2.63 -8.86
CA PHE A 169 -2.13 2.71 -10.30
C PHE A 169 -3.63 2.63 -10.64
N CYS A 170 -4.37 1.69 -10.03
CA CYS A 170 -5.82 1.62 -10.21
C CYS A 170 -6.54 2.88 -9.71
N SER A 171 -6.04 3.50 -8.63
CA SER A 171 -6.51 4.80 -8.14
C SER A 171 -6.21 5.93 -9.12
N TYR A 172 -5.00 5.95 -9.69
CA TYR A 172 -4.58 6.92 -10.70
C TYR A 172 -5.46 6.85 -11.96
N CYS A 173 -5.83 5.65 -12.42
CA CYS A 173 -6.77 5.47 -13.53
C CYS A 173 -8.17 6.06 -13.26
N VAL A 174 -8.63 6.09 -12.00
CA VAL A 174 -9.87 6.79 -11.63
C VAL A 174 -9.70 8.31 -11.68
N VAL A 175 -8.53 8.82 -11.29
CA VAL A 175 -8.20 10.25 -11.42
C VAL A 175 -8.12 10.66 -12.90
N MET A 176 -7.49 9.85 -13.76
CA MET A 176 -7.46 10.08 -15.22
C MET A 176 -8.87 10.24 -15.80
N MET A 177 -9.80 9.32 -15.48
CA MET A 177 -11.19 9.42 -15.96
C MET A 177 -11.89 10.70 -15.45
N ARG A 178 -11.66 11.09 -14.18
CA ARG A 178 -12.20 12.34 -13.63
C ARG A 178 -11.60 13.60 -14.24
N ALA A 179 -10.37 13.53 -14.73
CA ALA A 179 -9.70 14.59 -15.47
C ALA A 179 -10.12 14.66 -16.97
N GLY A 180 -11.09 13.84 -17.39
CA GLY A 180 -11.61 13.85 -18.76
C GLY A 180 -10.92 12.89 -19.74
N VAL A 181 -10.00 12.04 -19.28
CA VAL A 181 -9.46 10.95 -20.13
C VAL A 181 -10.55 9.92 -20.39
N SER A 182 -10.69 9.49 -21.65
CA SER A 182 -11.73 8.53 -22.03
C SER A 182 -11.59 7.19 -21.30
N GLN A 183 -12.70 6.48 -21.16
CA GLN A 183 -12.69 5.14 -20.57
C GLN A 183 -11.82 4.18 -21.38
N ASP A 184 -11.85 4.26 -22.71
CA ASP A 184 -11.11 3.35 -23.59
C ASP A 184 -9.60 3.55 -23.46
N THR A 185 -9.13 4.81 -23.52
CA THR A 185 -7.72 5.14 -23.27
C THR A 185 -7.27 4.73 -21.87
N THR A 186 -8.14 4.85 -20.87
CA THR A 186 -7.87 4.39 -19.51
C THR A 186 -7.78 2.86 -19.43
N ASN A 187 -8.71 2.13 -20.05
CA ASN A 187 -8.73 0.67 -20.07
C ASN A 187 -7.51 0.11 -20.82
N ASP A 188 -7.14 0.69 -21.96
CA ASP A 188 -5.94 0.32 -22.72
C ASP A 188 -4.66 0.62 -21.96
N THR A 189 -4.62 1.71 -21.18
CA THR A 189 -3.52 1.97 -20.27
C THR A 189 -3.45 0.87 -19.19
N MET A 190 -4.57 0.51 -18.56
CA MET A 190 -4.60 -0.57 -17.56
C MET A 190 -4.15 -1.92 -18.13
N ARG A 191 -4.62 -2.31 -19.32
CA ARG A 191 -4.22 -3.56 -20.03
C ARG A 191 -2.70 -3.72 -20.19
N ARG A 192 -1.96 -2.61 -20.37
CA ARG A 192 -0.50 -2.65 -20.49
C ARG A 192 0.20 -3.12 -19.21
N TYR A 193 -0.42 -2.91 -18.05
CA TYR A 193 0.17 -3.22 -16.73
C TYR A 193 -0.53 -4.37 -15.99
N THR A 194 -1.83 -4.61 -16.22
CA THR A 194 -2.63 -5.67 -15.56
C THR A 194 -2.90 -6.90 -16.45
N GLY A 195 -2.34 -6.94 -17.65
CA GLY A 195 -2.51 -8.00 -18.65
C GLY A 195 -3.40 -7.58 -19.82
N ARG A 196 -3.00 -7.94 -21.06
CA ARG A 196 -3.66 -7.48 -22.29
C ARG A 196 -5.08 -8.02 -22.43
N ASP A 197 -5.31 -9.25 -21.98
CA ASP A 197 -6.57 -9.97 -22.15
C ASP A 197 -7.66 -9.58 -21.11
N GLN A 198 -7.40 -8.54 -20.31
CA GLN A 198 -8.35 -8.07 -19.31
C GLN A 198 -9.57 -7.40 -19.96
N LYS A 199 -10.75 -7.93 -19.62
CA LYS A 199 -12.06 -7.42 -20.03
C LYS A 199 -12.37 -6.11 -19.31
N ASP A 200 -13.06 -5.17 -19.95
CA ASP A 200 -13.37 -3.85 -19.38
C ASP A 200 -14.10 -3.93 -18.02
N HIS A 201 -14.98 -4.92 -17.85
CA HIS A 201 -15.63 -5.22 -16.57
C HIS A 201 -14.66 -5.54 -15.43
N THR A 202 -13.57 -6.27 -15.72
CA THR A 202 -12.53 -6.56 -14.73
C THR A 202 -11.74 -5.30 -14.38
N LEU A 203 -11.43 -4.46 -15.36
CA LEU A 203 -10.74 -3.19 -15.15
C LEU A 203 -11.61 -2.19 -14.35
N ALA A 204 -12.91 -2.15 -14.62
CA ALA A 204 -13.89 -1.40 -13.84
C ALA A 204 -13.97 -1.92 -12.38
N LYS A 205 -13.95 -3.24 -12.17
CA LYS A 205 -13.84 -3.83 -10.82
C LYS A 205 -12.56 -3.41 -10.09
N TYR A 206 -11.41 -3.41 -10.76
CA TYR A 206 -10.15 -2.94 -10.16
C TYR A 206 -10.22 -1.45 -9.76
N ARG A 207 -10.75 -0.59 -10.63
CA ARG A 207 -10.98 0.83 -10.32
C ARG A 207 -11.94 1.02 -9.13
N ASN A 208 -13.06 0.31 -9.11
CA ASN A 208 -14.04 0.38 -8.02
C ASN A 208 -13.45 -0.14 -6.69
N GLY A 209 -12.67 -1.22 -6.73
CA GLY A 209 -11.92 -1.74 -5.58
C GLY A 209 -10.93 -0.72 -5.03
N ALA A 210 -10.18 -0.03 -5.89
CA ALA A 210 -9.27 1.03 -5.48
C ALA A 210 -10.00 2.21 -4.82
N VAL A 211 -11.15 2.65 -5.36
CA VAL A 211 -12.00 3.67 -4.71
C VAL A 211 -12.49 3.20 -3.34
N TRP A 212 -12.88 1.93 -3.20
CA TRP A 212 -13.30 1.36 -1.92
C TRP A 212 -12.15 1.35 -0.90
N VAL A 213 -10.97 0.86 -1.28
CA VAL A 213 -9.78 0.87 -0.40
C VAL A 213 -9.43 2.29 0.03
N ASN A 214 -9.42 3.26 -0.88
CA ASN A 214 -9.13 4.66 -0.54
C ASN A 214 -10.17 5.25 0.44
N ARG A 215 -11.45 4.88 0.32
CA ARG A 215 -12.49 5.24 1.29
C ARG A 215 -12.22 4.62 2.66
N CYS A 216 -11.80 3.35 2.72
CA CYS A 216 -11.40 2.69 3.96
C CYS A 216 -10.19 3.37 4.61
N MET A 217 -9.13 3.69 3.84
CA MET A 217 -7.97 4.44 4.34
C MET A 217 -8.38 5.78 4.96
N VAL A 218 -9.23 6.57 4.26
CA VAL A 218 -9.74 7.84 4.77
C VAL A 218 -10.59 7.65 6.03
N ALA A 219 -11.45 6.62 6.08
CA ALA A 219 -12.26 6.33 7.27
C ALA A 219 -11.39 5.94 8.48
N LEU A 220 -10.41 5.06 8.30
CA LEU A 220 -9.48 4.64 9.36
C LEU A 220 -8.65 5.82 9.87
N LEU A 221 -8.14 6.67 8.96
CA LEU A 221 -7.40 7.87 9.31
C LEU A 221 -8.25 8.84 10.15
N LYS A 222 -9.50 9.09 9.75
CA LYS A 222 -10.47 9.89 10.52
C LYS A 222 -10.81 9.30 11.89
N ASN A 223 -10.73 7.98 12.04
CA ASN A 223 -10.91 7.26 13.30
C ASN A 223 -9.59 7.08 14.09
N GLY A 224 -8.56 7.89 13.83
CA GLY A 224 -7.35 7.96 14.66
C GLY A 224 -6.31 6.85 14.41
N TRP A 225 -6.45 6.03 13.36
CA TRP A 225 -5.48 4.96 13.06
C TRP A 225 -4.10 5.48 12.61
N GLY A 226 -3.97 6.77 12.28
CA GLY A 226 -2.71 7.38 11.85
C GLY A 226 -2.13 6.66 10.63
N HIS A 227 -0.83 6.33 10.66
CA HIS A 227 -0.16 5.60 9.57
C HIS A 227 -0.74 4.19 9.33
N LYS A 228 -1.33 3.54 10.34
CA LYS A 228 -1.93 2.21 10.20
C LYS A 228 -3.08 2.17 9.20
N SER A 229 -3.74 3.32 8.96
CA SER A 229 -4.87 3.46 8.03
C SER A 229 -4.58 3.01 6.61
N TRP A 230 -3.36 3.20 6.12
CA TRP A 230 -2.90 2.72 4.80
C TRP A 230 -2.02 1.48 4.91
N GLU A 231 -1.24 1.36 5.99
CA GLU A 231 -0.26 0.28 6.18
C GLU A 231 -0.93 -1.10 6.24
N ILE A 232 -2.19 -1.23 6.71
CA ILE A 232 -2.93 -2.51 6.63
C ILE A 232 -3.05 -3.04 5.19
N PHE A 233 -3.14 -2.17 4.18
CA PHE A 233 -3.27 -2.58 2.78
C PHE A 233 -1.91 -2.96 2.15
N LEU A 234 -0.80 -2.70 2.83
CA LEU A 234 0.55 -3.17 2.49
C LEU A 234 0.93 -4.44 3.28
N LEU A 235 0.50 -4.55 4.55
CA LEU A 235 0.75 -5.70 5.43
C LEU A 235 -0.21 -6.88 5.18
N SER A 236 -1.46 -6.61 4.84
CA SER A 236 -2.51 -7.63 4.64
C SER A 236 -2.71 -7.98 3.16
N THR A 237 -1.73 -7.68 2.30
CA THR A 237 -1.71 -8.19 0.92
C THR A 237 -1.59 -9.71 0.96
N CYS A 238 -2.72 -10.41 0.82
CA CYS A 238 -2.74 -11.87 0.70
C CYS A 238 -1.75 -12.34 -0.38
N SER A 239 -1.10 -13.47 -0.12
CA SER A 239 -0.01 -14.05 -0.93
C SER A 239 -0.40 -14.52 -2.35
N GLN A 240 -1.55 -14.07 -2.86
CA GLN A 240 -2.02 -14.26 -4.23
C GLN A 240 -2.80 -13.02 -4.71
N PRO A 241 -2.20 -12.14 -5.53
CA PRO A 241 -2.96 -11.17 -6.30
C PRO A 241 -3.60 -11.86 -7.51
N PHE A 242 -4.93 -11.81 -7.60
CA PHE A 242 -5.71 -11.80 -8.84
C PHE A 242 -5.22 -12.67 -10.03
N ARG A 243 -4.86 -13.94 -9.80
CA ARG A 243 -4.90 -14.92 -10.89
C ARG A 243 -6.36 -15.23 -11.17
N GLY A 244 -6.90 -14.62 -12.23
CA GLY A 244 -8.17 -15.06 -12.81
C GLY A 244 -8.05 -16.53 -13.19
N SER A 245 -9.05 -17.33 -12.79
CA SER A 245 -9.19 -18.70 -13.26
C SER A 245 -9.18 -18.73 -14.79
N ARG A 246 -8.43 -19.67 -15.35
CA ARG A 246 -8.63 -20.10 -16.73
C ARG A 246 -9.93 -20.88 -16.84
#